data_AF-A0A517WTW2-F1
#
_entry.id   AF-A0A517WTW2-F1
#
_cell.length_a   1.000
_cell.length_b   1.000
_cell.length_c   1.000
_cell.angle_alpha   90.00
_cell.angle_beta   90.00
_cell.angle_gamma   90.00
#
_symmetry.space_group_name_H-M   'P 1'
#
loop_
_entity.id
_entity.type
_entity.pdbx_description
1 polymer ?
#
loop_
_entity_poly.entity_id
_entity_poly.type
_entity_poly.pdbx_seq_one_letter_code
_entity_poly.pdbx_strand_id
1 'polypeptide(L)'
;MSDLLAYREFKLGVPIWDISDDDCDSPLIRTLFTILSVTPLKTSLLNNYDSFYDYSAARYNGDPNARCGRGDVLIFVSDTDDNSFIAIDMFEEATDSMNLIGIEICAPQTCADEIAGIMQSIRSSAEVSTALLDGNLGLREDLAIDNFPRLVPNHDTEVLQHAQVYRGGSLIHATKRIGDVNQAEFETNLAGSSLVTEDSIRQKAQIIGTQIFQVTDAIWCIRRPSYQNCSYLVLTSKGPVLIDAGMASDGRDIDLALAKLNLSHSDIRAILLTHWHNDHAAGAAEIQARSGAPVYCHVLDKPNFTRVTSHNGFRGWLANHIPEWGIFVLFIGLLGEAVPRAVESPEVVCDRDTILEDFTVIETPGHTPGHISFYYAPEKVLFAGDALAVIGERVRFMARPVTPDHEAARDSMIRCLSMDIEVLCPGHRHPLTQNCQQRCDEMLQYIKSGGRWPILG
;
A
#
# COMPACT_ATOMS: atom_id res chain seq x y z
N MET A 1 38.97 6.44 4.02
CA MET A 1 38.82 5.08 3.45
C MET A 1 39.07 3.95 4.46
N SER A 2 39.73 4.16 5.60
CA SER A 2 39.88 3.12 6.65
C SER A 2 38.64 2.95 7.54
N ASP A 3 37.87 4.01 7.79
CA ASP A 3 36.73 3.97 8.75
C ASP A 3 35.43 3.43 8.15
N LEU A 4 35.29 3.40 6.82
CA LEU A 4 34.10 2.90 6.12
C LEU A 4 33.98 1.36 6.13
N LEU A 5 35.05 0.64 6.48
CA LEU A 5 35.04 -0.83 6.59
C LEU A 5 34.87 -1.33 8.03
N ALA A 6 34.88 -0.42 9.01
CA ALA A 6 34.76 -0.78 10.42
C ALA A 6 33.30 -0.96 10.87
N TYR A 7 32.34 -0.55 10.04
CA TYR A 7 30.92 -0.51 10.39
C TYR A 7 30.05 -1.02 9.25
N ARG A 8 28.89 -1.56 9.63
CA ARG A 8 27.84 -2.01 8.72
C ARG A 8 26.53 -1.34 9.11
N GLU A 9 25.78 -0.95 8.09
CA GLU A 9 24.50 -0.28 8.24
C GLU A 9 23.37 -1.21 7.84
N PHE A 10 22.24 -1.10 8.54
CA PHE A 10 21.04 -1.89 8.32
C PHE A 10 19.83 -0.96 8.29
N LYS A 11 18.87 -1.27 7.42
CA LYS A 11 17.59 -0.57 7.36
C LYS A 11 16.46 -1.56 7.13
N LEU A 12 15.39 -1.44 7.91
CA LEU A 12 14.21 -2.29 7.84
C LEU A 12 12.95 -1.51 8.22
N GLY A 13 11.95 -1.48 7.35
CA GLY A 13 10.61 -1.00 7.66
C GLY A 13 9.72 -2.12 8.20
N VAL A 14 9.06 -1.88 9.34
CA VAL A 14 8.16 -2.81 10.04
C VAL A 14 7.01 -2.11 10.75
N PRO A 15 5.87 -2.78 10.99
CA PRO A 15 4.77 -2.20 11.75
C PRO A 15 5.19 -2.01 13.20
N ILE A 16 4.86 -0.86 13.79
CA ILE A 16 5.25 -0.54 15.18
C ILE A 16 4.79 -1.62 16.18
N TRP A 17 3.62 -2.22 15.97
CA TRP A 17 3.05 -3.24 16.85
C TRP A 17 3.74 -4.61 16.78
N ASP A 18 4.48 -4.90 15.71
CA ASP A 18 5.26 -6.13 15.60
C ASP A 18 6.52 -6.09 16.47
N ILE A 19 6.92 -4.89 16.90
CA ILE A 19 8.16 -4.67 17.65
C ILE A 19 7.97 -4.01 19.01
N SER A 20 6.77 -3.51 19.32
CA SER A 20 6.44 -2.85 20.59
C SER A 20 4.95 -2.94 20.90
N ASP A 21 4.60 -3.02 22.18
CA ASP A 21 3.23 -2.86 22.69
C ASP A 21 3.14 -1.75 23.75
N ASP A 22 1.96 -1.60 24.35
CA ASP A 22 1.65 -0.57 25.36
C ASP A 22 2.52 -0.70 26.62
N ASP A 23 3.04 -1.90 26.92
CA ASP A 23 3.76 -2.20 28.14
C ASP A 23 5.28 -2.28 27.90
N CYS A 24 5.72 -2.79 26.74
CA CYS A 24 7.10 -3.13 26.50
C CYS A 24 7.50 -3.25 25.02
N ASP A 25 8.75 -2.88 24.72
CA ASP A 25 9.38 -3.24 23.45
C ASP A 25 9.64 -4.75 23.38
N SER A 26 9.57 -5.31 22.17
CA SER A 26 9.81 -6.73 21.92
C SER A 26 11.20 -7.18 22.39
N PRO A 27 11.37 -8.48 22.74
CA PRO A 27 12.68 -9.01 23.12
C PRO A 27 13.77 -8.79 22.08
N LEU A 28 13.42 -8.81 20.79
CA LEU A 28 14.37 -8.60 19.69
C LEU A 28 14.91 -7.16 19.67
N ILE A 29 14.04 -6.15 19.83
CA ILE A 29 14.45 -4.74 19.93
C ILE A 29 15.32 -4.49 21.16
N ARG A 30 14.93 -5.03 22.32
CA ARG A 30 15.73 -4.92 23.55
C ARG A 30 17.11 -5.56 23.40
N THR A 31 17.19 -6.64 22.64
CA THR A 31 18.46 -7.31 22.33
C THR A 31 19.33 -6.42 21.44
N LEU A 32 18.77 -5.75 20.42
CA LEU A 32 19.51 -4.77 19.61
C LEU A 32 20.05 -3.61 20.46
N PHE A 33 19.22 -3.04 21.34
CA PHE A 33 19.68 -2.01 22.28
C PHE A 33 20.83 -2.51 23.15
N THR A 34 20.74 -3.75 23.64
CA THR A 34 21.80 -4.34 24.48
C THR A 34 23.10 -4.55 23.71
N ILE A 35 23.05 -5.13 22.51
CA ILE A 35 24.22 -5.39 21.66
C ILE A 35 24.98 -4.10 21.36
N LEU A 36 24.25 -3.03 21.07
CA LEU A 36 24.84 -1.73 20.75
C LEU A 36 25.13 -0.87 21.98
N SER A 37 24.95 -1.39 23.20
CA SER A 37 25.13 -0.60 24.43
C SER A 37 24.34 0.71 24.39
N VAL A 38 23.11 0.65 23.91
CA VAL A 38 22.19 1.78 23.82
C VAL A 38 21.18 1.67 24.96
N THR A 39 21.01 2.76 25.70
CA THR A 39 19.99 2.85 26.74
C THR A 39 18.64 3.29 26.14
N PRO A 40 17.58 2.46 26.20
CA PRO A 40 16.24 2.81 25.68
C PRO A 40 15.54 3.87 26.55
N LEU A 41 14.44 4.42 26.04
CA LEU A 41 13.56 5.28 26.83
C LEU A 41 12.83 4.47 27.92
N LYS A 42 12.29 5.20 28.91
CA LYS A 42 11.49 4.58 29.99
C LYS A 42 10.12 4.10 29.51
N THR A 43 9.60 4.72 28.46
CA THR A 43 8.34 4.39 27.77
C THR A 43 8.62 3.49 26.58
N SER A 44 7.69 2.59 26.25
CA SER A 44 7.79 1.76 25.05
C SER A 44 7.79 2.60 23.76
N LEU A 45 8.33 2.06 22.68
CA LEU A 45 8.33 2.73 21.37
C LEU A 45 6.91 3.06 20.92
N LEU A 46 5.94 2.18 21.17
CA LEU A 46 4.53 2.42 20.85
C LEU A 46 3.95 3.60 21.65
N ASN A 47 4.19 3.68 22.96
CA ASN A 47 3.73 4.83 23.75
C ASN A 47 4.37 6.15 23.28
N ASN A 48 5.64 6.10 22.88
CA ASN A 48 6.29 7.28 22.33
C ASN A 48 5.65 7.66 20.99
N TYR A 49 5.46 6.69 20.08
CA TYR A 49 4.74 6.86 18.82
C TYR A 49 3.36 7.52 19.02
N ASP A 50 2.54 6.98 19.94
CA ASP A 50 1.21 7.50 20.26
C ASP A 50 1.26 8.90 20.89
N SER A 51 2.27 9.21 21.70
CA SER A 51 2.45 10.55 22.27
C SER A 51 2.82 11.60 21.22
N PHE A 52 3.52 11.21 20.15
CA PHE A 52 3.76 12.08 19.00
C PHE A 52 2.49 12.28 18.15
N TYR A 53 1.49 11.42 18.35
CA TYR A 53 0.17 11.45 17.74
C TYR A 53 -0.85 12.33 18.50
N ASP A 54 -0.40 13.15 19.47
CA ASP A 54 -1.27 13.95 20.37
C ASP A 54 -2.38 14.73 19.64
N TYR A 55 -3.59 14.17 19.72
CA TYR A 55 -4.87 14.68 19.22
C TYR A 55 -5.27 16.07 19.77
N SER A 56 -4.59 16.57 20.81
CA SER A 56 -4.98 17.80 21.51
C SER A 56 -4.17 19.04 21.15
N ALA A 57 -2.92 18.87 20.67
CA ALA A 57 -2.01 19.98 20.36
C ALA A 57 -2.11 20.46 18.90
N ALA A 58 -2.51 19.58 17.97
CA ALA A 58 -3.01 19.99 16.68
C ALA A 58 -4.42 20.55 16.91
N ARG A 59 -4.66 21.83 16.59
CA ARG A 59 -6.01 22.41 16.61
C ARG A 59 -6.92 21.57 15.70
N TYR A 60 -7.62 20.60 16.28
CA TYR A 60 -8.54 19.70 15.60
C TYR A 60 -9.79 20.50 15.23
N ASN A 61 -9.68 21.25 14.14
CA ASN A 61 -10.73 22.10 13.59
C ASN A 61 -11.38 21.42 12.38
N GLY A 62 -11.56 20.09 12.45
CA GLY A 62 -12.14 19.30 11.38
C GLY A 62 -11.27 19.19 10.12
N ASP A 63 -9.95 19.33 10.25
CA ASP A 63 -9.01 19.08 9.15
C ASP A 63 -8.56 17.60 9.17
N PRO A 64 -9.08 16.75 8.26
CA PRO A 64 -8.68 15.35 8.18
C PRO A 64 -7.23 15.14 7.72
N ASN A 65 -6.55 16.19 7.24
CA ASN A 65 -5.12 16.16 6.89
C ASN A 65 -4.19 16.48 8.07
N ALA A 66 -4.74 16.84 9.24
CA ALA A 66 -3.96 17.04 10.47
C ALA A 66 -3.53 15.71 11.12
N ARG A 67 -3.31 14.65 10.31
CA ARG A 67 -3.00 13.30 10.79
C ARG A 67 -1.52 13.05 11.08
N CYS A 68 -0.62 13.99 10.80
CA CYS A 68 0.77 13.92 11.21
C CYS A 68 1.34 15.34 11.18
N GLY A 69 1.78 15.85 12.34
CA GLY A 69 2.17 17.25 12.44
C GLY A 69 3.66 17.54 12.26
N ARG A 70 4.56 16.62 12.63
CA ARG A 70 5.99 16.97 12.81
C ARG A 70 7.01 15.85 12.62
N GLY A 71 6.63 14.65 12.15
CA GLY A 71 7.49 13.47 11.87
C GLY A 71 8.77 13.37 12.70
N ASP A 72 8.88 12.44 13.64
CA ASP A 72 10.08 12.34 14.48
C ASP A 72 10.97 11.15 14.13
N VAL A 73 12.28 11.42 14.14
CA VAL A 73 13.30 10.38 14.16
C VAL A 73 13.93 10.36 15.55
N LEU A 74 13.85 9.22 16.23
CA LEU A 74 14.53 9.00 17.50
C LEU A 74 15.87 8.33 17.21
N ILE A 75 16.97 9.03 17.44
CA ILE A 75 18.32 8.50 17.23
C ILE A 75 18.92 8.18 18.60
N PHE A 76 19.18 6.91 18.84
CA PHE A 76 19.79 6.42 20.06
C PHE A 76 21.26 6.09 19.80
N VAL A 77 22.16 6.95 20.27
CA VAL A 77 23.61 6.77 20.13
C VAL A 77 24.10 5.83 21.22
N SER A 78 25.01 4.92 20.87
CA SER A 78 25.64 4.01 21.82
C SER A 78 26.34 4.75 22.94
N ASP A 79 26.26 4.21 24.15
CA ASP A 79 26.90 4.77 25.35
C ASP A 79 28.42 4.56 25.34
N THR A 80 28.92 3.69 24.46
CA THR A 80 30.34 3.30 24.39
C THR A 80 31.02 3.61 23.06
N ASP A 81 30.25 3.93 22.00
CA ASP A 81 30.77 4.26 20.68
C ASP A 81 29.96 5.37 19.99
N ASP A 82 30.61 6.49 19.65
CA ASP A 82 29.97 7.64 18.99
C ASP A 82 29.44 7.34 17.59
N ASN A 83 29.97 6.30 16.93
CA ASN A 83 29.65 5.98 15.55
C ASN A 83 28.58 4.90 15.40
N SER A 84 28.11 4.36 16.53
CA SER A 84 27.10 3.32 16.60
C SER A 84 25.77 3.89 17.08
N PHE A 85 24.69 3.56 16.39
CA PHE A 85 23.35 4.05 16.76
C PHE A 85 22.24 3.11 16.30
N ILE A 86 21.08 3.27 16.94
CA ILE A 86 19.79 2.79 16.45
C ILE A 86 18.92 4.02 16.24
N ALA A 87 18.41 4.22 15.04
CA ALA A 87 17.43 5.23 14.71
C ALA A 87 16.07 4.57 14.47
N ILE A 88 15.04 5.13 15.09
CA ILE A 88 13.66 4.77 14.89
C ILE A 88 13.01 5.94 14.16
N ASP A 89 12.83 5.79 12.85
CA ASP A 89 12.06 6.73 12.05
C ASP A 89 10.58 6.39 12.23
N MET A 90 9.85 7.25 12.95
CA MET A 90 8.42 7.07 13.19
C MET A 90 7.58 7.34 11.92
N PHE A 91 8.23 7.66 10.80
CA PHE A 91 7.62 8.02 9.52
C PHE A 91 8.39 7.44 8.33
N GLU A 92 8.60 6.12 8.33
CA GLU A 92 9.35 5.43 7.26
C GLU A 92 8.59 5.40 5.94
N GLU A 93 7.25 5.36 5.96
CA GLU A 93 6.40 5.46 4.77
C GLU A 93 5.39 6.60 4.92
N ALA A 94 5.22 7.40 3.85
CA ALA A 94 4.23 8.47 3.78
C ALA A 94 2.78 7.98 3.65
N THR A 95 2.55 6.67 3.81
CA THR A 95 1.22 6.05 3.82
C THR A 95 1.05 5.27 5.10
N ASP A 96 0.44 5.94 6.07
CA ASP A 96 0.03 5.51 7.41
C ASP A 96 -0.92 4.29 7.46
N SER A 97 -1.01 3.50 6.39
CA SER A 97 -1.95 2.38 6.32
C SER A 97 -1.61 1.22 7.27
N MET A 98 -0.38 1.16 7.78
CA MET A 98 0.14 0.07 8.61
C MET A 98 1.03 0.53 9.78
N ASN A 99 1.01 1.82 10.19
CA ASN A 99 1.94 2.40 11.19
C ASN A 99 3.39 1.89 11.02
N LEU A 100 3.88 1.92 9.77
CA LEU A 100 5.22 1.42 9.44
C LEU A 100 6.27 2.40 9.96
N ILE A 101 7.22 1.88 10.72
CA ILE A 101 8.38 2.61 11.21
C ILE A 101 9.67 2.02 10.63
N GLY A 102 10.70 2.85 10.58
CA GLY A 102 12.00 2.52 10.06
C GLY A 102 12.94 2.22 11.20
N ILE A 103 13.50 1.01 11.21
CA ILE A 103 14.61 0.65 12.09
C ILE A 103 15.89 0.77 11.29
N GLU A 104 16.70 1.76 11.65
CA GLU A 104 17.96 2.08 11.01
C GLU A 104 19.09 1.87 12.01
N ILE A 105 20.11 1.11 11.65
CA ILE A 105 21.18 0.73 12.58
C ILE A 105 22.52 0.94 11.91
N CYS A 106 23.43 1.63 12.61
CA CYS A 106 24.84 1.61 12.26
C CYS A 106 25.60 0.93 13.39
N ALA A 107 26.36 -0.12 13.07
CA ALA A 107 26.99 -0.99 14.05
C ALA A 107 28.41 -1.39 13.66
N PRO A 108 29.31 -1.66 14.63
CA PRO A 108 30.65 -2.15 14.32
C PRO A 108 30.58 -3.51 13.63
N GLN A 109 31.51 -3.77 12.72
CA GLN A 109 31.56 -5.02 11.96
C GLN A 109 31.61 -6.27 12.88
N THR A 110 32.12 -6.13 14.10
CA THR A 110 32.24 -7.21 15.09
C THR A 110 30.92 -7.78 15.60
N CYS A 111 29.83 -7.01 15.58
CA CYS A 111 28.49 -7.47 15.98
C CYS A 111 27.47 -7.43 14.82
N ALA A 112 27.92 -7.08 13.61
CA ALA A 112 27.06 -6.90 12.45
C ALA A 112 26.29 -8.18 12.06
N ASP A 113 26.91 -9.35 12.12
CA ASP A 113 26.23 -10.61 11.77
C ASP A 113 25.14 -11.00 12.78
N GLU A 114 25.35 -10.69 14.06
CA GLU A 114 24.35 -10.89 15.11
C GLU A 114 23.15 -9.96 14.90
N ILE A 115 23.42 -8.67 14.62
CA ILE A 115 22.38 -7.68 14.29
C ILE A 115 21.62 -8.10 13.03
N ALA A 116 22.31 -8.55 11.98
CA ALA A 116 21.68 -9.04 10.76
C ALA A 116 20.71 -10.19 11.04
N GLY A 117 21.11 -11.14 11.90
CA GLY A 117 20.25 -12.25 12.32
C GLY A 117 18.99 -11.80 13.08
N ILE A 118 19.13 -10.81 13.97
CA ILE A 118 18.00 -10.24 14.71
C ILE A 118 17.08 -9.47 13.77
N MET A 119 17.63 -8.60 12.90
CA MET A 119 16.86 -7.85 11.91
C MET A 119 16.11 -8.79 10.95
N GLN A 120 16.73 -9.89 10.53
CA GLN A 120 16.07 -10.90 9.71
C GLN A 120 14.98 -11.65 10.50
N SER A 121 15.16 -11.86 11.81
CA SER A 121 14.14 -12.47 12.67
C SER A 121 12.92 -11.56 12.82
N ILE A 122 13.15 -10.27 13.11
CA ILE A 122 12.11 -9.23 13.15
C ILE A 122 11.35 -9.21 11.81
N ARG A 123 12.09 -9.14 10.70
CA ARG A 123 11.51 -9.16 9.35
C ARG A 123 10.64 -10.40 9.09
N SER A 124 11.10 -11.57 9.53
CA SER A 124 10.43 -12.84 9.26
C SER A 124 9.17 -13.05 10.11
N SER A 125 9.08 -12.40 11.27
CA SER A 125 7.90 -12.44 12.13
C SER A 125 6.88 -11.33 11.85
N ALA A 126 7.29 -10.27 11.18
CA ALA A 126 6.45 -9.12 10.91
C ALA A 126 5.29 -9.45 9.95
N GLU A 127 4.11 -8.89 10.24
CA GLU A 127 2.90 -9.05 9.43
C GLU A 127 3.08 -8.44 8.04
N VAL A 128 3.78 -7.31 7.96
CA VAL A 128 4.15 -6.60 6.73
C VAL A 128 5.52 -5.98 6.90
N SER A 129 6.58 -6.65 6.45
CA SER A 129 7.93 -6.09 6.44
C SER A 129 8.40 -5.70 5.04
N THR A 130 9.19 -4.64 4.98
CA THR A 130 9.87 -4.21 3.75
C THR A 130 11.17 -5.00 3.54
N ALA A 131 11.94 -4.63 2.49
CA ALA A 131 13.25 -5.23 2.27
C ALA A 131 14.21 -4.85 3.41
N LEU A 132 14.87 -5.86 4.00
CA LEU A 132 16.04 -5.61 4.84
C LEU A 132 17.19 -5.19 3.93
N LEU A 133 17.63 -3.94 4.08
CA LEU A 133 18.83 -3.44 3.44
C LEU A 133 20.00 -3.60 4.39
N ASP A 134 21.14 -4.06 3.88
CA ASP A 134 22.39 -4.15 4.62
C ASP A 134 23.55 -3.66 3.75
N GLY A 135 24.53 -3.01 4.37
CA GLY A 135 25.78 -2.64 3.71
C GLY A 135 26.26 -1.25 4.11
N ASN A 136 26.74 -0.48 3.14
CA ASN A 136 27.09 0.92 3.31
C ASN A 136 25.96 1.75 2.69
N LEU A 137 24.98 2.13 3.51
CA LEU A 137 23.72 2.74 3.09
C LEU A 137 23.79 4.28 3.12
N GLY A 138 24.81 4.86 3.76
CA GLY A 138 24.95 6.30 3.94
C GLY A 138 24.18 6.85 5.15
N LEU A 139 23.74 5.99 6.08
CA LEU A 139 22.84 6.41 7.17
C LEU A 139 23.44 7.49 8.05
N ARG A 140 24.76 7.47 8.28
CA ARG A 140 25.43 8.52 9.06
C ARG A 140 25.32 9.90 8.45
N GLU A 141 25.43 9.98 7.14
CA GLU A 141 25.29 11.23 6.41
C GLU A 141 23.82 11.63 6.36
N ASP A 142 22.91 10.69 6.09
CA ASP A 142 21.47 10.92 5.98
C ASP A 142 20.82 11.36 7.31
N LEU A 143 21.24 10.75 8.42
CA LEU A 143 20.73 11.02 9.76
C LEU A 143 21.55 12.07 10.53
N ALA A 144 22.51 12.72 9.87
CA ALA A 144 23.25 13.82 10.47
C ALA A 144 22.27 14.88 10.97
N ILE A 145 22.46 15.33 12.21
CA ILE A 145 21.49 16.22 12.86
C ILE A 145 21.30 17.56 12.12
N ASP A 146 22.34 18.01 11.42
CA ASP A 146 22.33 19.22 10.59
C ASP A 146 21.41 19.08 9.36
N ASN A 147 21.02 17.87 8.99
CA ASN A 147 19.99 17.64 7.97
C ASN A 147 18.58 17.87 8.51
N PHE A 148 18.40 17.99 9.83
CA PHE A 148 17.11 18.19 10.45
C PHE A 148 16.92 19.66 10.91
N PRO A 149 15.71 20.21 10.80
CA PRO A 149 14.53 19.54 10.27
C PRO A 149 14.56 19.43 8.74
N ARG A 150 14.09 18.29 8.20
CA ARG A 150 14.01 18.04 6.74
C ARG A 150 12.56 17.95 6.30
N LEU A 151 12.27 18.40 5.08
CA LEU A 151 10.97 18.13 4.46
C LEU A 151 10.92 16.66 4.03
N VAL A 152 9.89 15.96 4.49
CA VAL A 152 9.56 14.62 4.01
C VAL A 152 8.18 14.63 3.37
N PRO A 153 7.98 13.88 2.27
CA PRO A 153 6.65 13.74 1.68
C PRO A 153 5.67 13.11 2.67
N ASN A 154 4.45 13.64 2.73
CA ASN A 154 3.31 13.08 3.45
C ASN A 154 2.05 13.25 2.58
N HIS A 155 1.64 12.18 1.89
CA HIS A 155 0.59 12.22 0.88
C HIS A 155 0.81 13.35 -0.16
N ASP A 156 -0.13 14.29 -0.29
CA ASP A 156 -0.08 15.43 -1.22
C ASP A 156 0.63 16.67 -0.61
N THR A 157 1.23 16.53 0.57
CA THR A 157 1.88 17.62 1.33
C THR A 157 3.31 17.25 1.70
N GLU A 158 4.10 18.24 2.12
CA GLU A 158 5.38 17.99 2.78
C GLU A 158 5.25 18.32 4.26
N VAL A 159 5.77 17.44 5.11
CA VAL A 159 5.85 17.68 6.55
C VAL A 159 7.29 17.87 6.97
N LEU A 160 7.51 18.75 7.94
CA LEU A 160 8.84 18.96 8.51
C LEU A 160 9.10 17.82 9.50
N GLN A 161 10.07 16.96 9.19
CA GLN A 161 10.56 15.91 10.06
C GLN A 161 11.66 16.47 10.98
N HIS A 162 11.60 16.13 12.26
CA HIS A 162 12.55 16.54 13.30
C HIS A 162 13.30 15.32 13.82
N ALA A 163 14.46 15.54 14.40
CA ALA A 163 15.23 14.48 15.05
C ALA A 163 15.45 14.79 16.54
N GLN A 164 15.41 13.73 17.33
CA GLN A 164 15.76 13.73 18.75
C GLN A 164 16.86 12.70 18.98
N VAL A 165 17.97 13.16 19.54
CA VAL A 165 19.15 12.33 19.78
C VAL A 165 19.27 12.04 21.27
N TYR A 166 19.36 10.77 21.61
CA TYR A 166 19.46 10.28 22.97
C TYR A 166 20.78 9.55 23.21
N ARG A 167 21.29 9.68 24.43
CA ARG A 167 22.42 8.91 24.95
C ARG A 167 22.23 8.69 26.45
N GLY A 168 22.51 7.49 26.93
CA GLY A 168 22.30 7.11 28.34
C GLY A 168 20.86 7.33 28.80
N GLY A 169 19.88 7.17 27.90
CA GLY A 169 18.45 7.41 28.16
C GLY A 169 18.08 8.89 28.36
N SER A 170 19.01 9.82 28.09
CA SER A 170 18.79 11.26 28.20
C SER A 170 18.79 11.91 26.82
N LEU A 171 17.89 12.85 26.60
CA LEU A 171 17.87 13.68 25.39
C LEU A 171 19.10 14.60 25.40
N ILE A 172 19.99 14.44 24.42
CA ILE A 172 21.21 15.26 24.30
C ILE A 172 21.10 16.30 23.19
N HIS A 173 20.24 16.08 22.20
CA HIS A 173 19.95 17.05 21.14
C HIS A 173 18.52 16.87 20.63
N ALA A 174 17.87 17.96 20.25
CA ALA A 174 16.60 17.94 19.53
C ALA A 174 16.54 19.10 18.55
N THR A 175 16.08 18.84 17.32
CA THR A 175 15.88 19.90 16.33
C THR A 175 14.63 20.71 16.67
N LYS A 176 14.71 22.04 16.54
CA LYS A 176 13.63 22.96 16.92
C LYS A 176 12.41 22.78 16.02
N ARG A 177 11.21 22.78 16.62
CA ARG A 177 9.96 22.69 15.86
C ARG A 177 9.49 24.06 15.38
N ILE A 178 8.73 24.12 14.28
CA ILE A 178 8.24 25.37 13.64
C ILE A 178 7.52 26.33 14.60
N GLY A 179 6.95 25.84 15.70
CA GLY A 179 6.33 26.68 16.74
C GLY A 179 7.30 27.42 17.66
N ASP A 180 8.59 27.09 17.61
CA ASP A 180 9.62 27.53 18.56
C ASP A 180 10.64 28.51 17.93
N VAL A 181 10.45 28.88 16.66
CA VAL A 181 11.41 29.68 15.88
C VAL A 181 10.72 30.82 15.12
N ASN A 182 11.37 31.98 15.05
CA ASN A 182 10.85 33.16 14.37
C ASN A 182 11.03 33.01 12.84
N GLN A 183 10.03 33.45 12.06
CA GLN A 183 9.90 33.21 10.60
C GLN A 183 11.13 33.63 9.76
N ALA A 184 11.96 34.55 10.25
CA ALA A 184 13.18 35.02 9.57
C ALA A 184 14.38 34.07 9.66
N GLU A 185 14.47 33.21 10.68
CA GLU A 185 15.54 32.19 10.77
C GLU A 185 15.30 31.03 9.79
N PHE A 186 14.04 30.77 9.44
CA PHE A 186 13.60 29.69 8.55
C PHE A 186 14.11 29.85 7.11
N GLU A 187 14.00 31.05 6.55
CA GLU A 187 14.41 31.34 5.16
C GLU A 187 15.93 31.27 4.98
N THR A 188 16.70 31.43 6.06
CA THR A 188 18.17 31.45 6.01
C THR A 188 18.77 30.04 6.01
N ASN A 189 18.12 29.08 6.69
CA ASN A 189 18.61 27.69 6.77
C ASN A 189 18.31 26.86 5.50
N LEU A 190 17.20 27.14 4.81
CA LEU A 190 16.85 26.48 3.54
C LEU A 190 17.80 26.82 2.38
N ALA A 191 18.46 27.99 2.44
CA ALA A 191 19.42 28.41 1.41
C ALA A 191 20.76 27.64 1.47
N GLY A 192 21.01 26.87 2.53
CA GLY A 192 22.28 26.17 2.76
C GLY A 192 22.26 24.66 2.48
N SER A 193 21.08 24.02 2.40
CA SER A 193 21.01 22.59 2.10
C SER A 193 21.00 22.38 0.59
N SER A 194 22.03 21.68 0.09
CA SER A 194 22.07 21.24 -1.30
C SER A 194 20.86 20.35 -1.57
N LEU A 195 19.94 20.87 -2.36
CA LEU A 195 18.73 20.20 -2.80
C LEU A 195 19.04 18.80 -3.30
N VAL A 196 18.45 17.83 -2.60
CA VAL A 196 18.17 16.48 -3.05
C VAL A 196 17.69 16.54 -4.51
N THR A 197 18.47 15.96 -5.42
CA THR A 197 18.26 16.07 -6.87
C THR A 197 16.91 15.49 -7.29
N GLU A 198 16.22 16.14 -8.24
CA GLU A 198 14.90 15.75 -8.81
C GLU A 198 14.78 14.25 -9.15
N ASP A 199 15.88 13.59 -9.48
CA ASP A 199 15.92 12.15 -9.79
C ASP A 199 15.60 11.24 -8.59
N SER A 200 16.00 11.65 -7.37
CA SER A 200 15.69 10.91 -6.13
C SER A 200 14.23 11.11 -5.68
N ILE A 201 13.62 12.26 -6.02
CA ILE A 201 12.20 12.54 -5.81
C ILE A 201 11.36 11.68 -6.77
N ARG A 202 11.79 11.52 -8.03
CA ARG A 202 11.15 10.62 -9.00
C ARG A 202 11.23 9.13 -8.61
N GLN A 203 12.33 8.70 -7.99
CA GLN A 203 12.45 7.34 -7.46
C GLN A 203 11.57 7.11 -6.22
N LYS A 204 11.48 8.09 -5.30
CA LYS A 204 10.65 7.98 -4.07
C LYS A 204 9.14 8.09 -4.35
N ALA A 205 8.72 8.90 -5.33
CA ALA A 205 7.32 8.99 -5.77
C ALA A 205 6.77 7.69 -6.40
N GLN A 206 7.63 6.83 -6.94
CA GLN A 206 7.22 5.53 -7.50
C GLN A 206 6.81 4.50 -6.43
N ILE A 207 7.15 4.70 -5.16
CA ILE A 207 6.94 3.71 -4.09
C ILE A 207 5.62 3.97 -3.34
N ILE A 208 5.21 5.24 -3.23
CA ILE A 208 4.01 5.73 -2.51
C ILE A 208 2.86 6.06 -3.47
N GLY A 209 3.21 6.44 -4.70
CA GLY A 209 2.26 6.56 -5.80
C GLY A 209 1.74 5.20 -6.24
N THR A 210 0.72 5.25 -7.08
CA THR A 210 0.23 4.12 -7.86
C THR A 210 1.42 3.36 -8.44
N GLN A 211 1.60 2.12 -7.97
CA GLN A 211 2.68 1.27 -8.41
C GLN A 211 2.30 0.66 -9.75
N ILE A 212 3.13 0.88 -10.77
CA ILE A 212 2.88 0.36 -12.10
C ILE A 212 4.03 -0.57 -12.47
N PHE A 213 3.74 -1.86 -12.54
CA PHE A 213 4.72 -2.89 -12.83
C PHE A 213 4.18 -3.89 -13.83
N GLN A 214 5.10 -4.48 -14.59
CA GLN A 214 4.79 -5.47 -15.60
C GLN A 214 4.51 -6.83 -14.95
N VAL A 215 3.44 -7.50 -15.37
CA VAL A 215 3.04 -8.85 -14.94
C VAL A 215 3.48 -9.88 -15.98
N THR A 216 3.23 -9.57 -17.25
CA THR A 216 3.63 -10.35 -18.43
C THR A 216 4.07 -9.39 -19.54
N ASP A 217 4.48 -9.91 -20.70
CA ASP A 217 4.85 -9.05 -21.84
C ASP A 217 3.70 -8.11 -22.25
N ALA A 218 2.44 -8.55 -22.19
CA ALA A 218 1.28 -7.72 -22.53
C ALA A 218 0.63 -7.01 -21.34
N ILE A 219 0.82 -7.46 -20.09
CA ILE A 219 -0.03 -7.04 -18.96
C ILE A 219 0.75 -6.20 -17.95
N TRP A 220 0.17 -5.07 -17.59
CA TRP A 220 0.68 -4.16 -16.56
C TRP A 220 -0.32 -4.05 -15.42
N CYS A 221 0.16 -4.23 -14.18
CA CYS A 221 -0.62 -4.00 -12.97
C CYS A 221 -0.45 -2.57 -12.50
N ILE A 222 -1.56 -1.94 -12.15
CA ILE A 222 -1.70 -0.59 -11.60
C ILE A 222 -2.22 -0.80 -10.17
N ARG A 223 -1.29 -0.89 -9.22
CA ARG A 223 -1.61 -1.20 -7.82
C ARG A 223 -1.62 0.05 -6.98
N ARG A 224 -2.69 0.23 -6.19
CA ARG A 224 -2.82 1.28 -5.18
C ARG A 224 -2.49 0.70 -3.80
N PRO A 225 -1.32 1.01 -3.21
CA PRO A 225 -0.87 0.37 -1.96
C PRO A 225 -1.84 0.56 -0.78
N SER A 226 -2.46 1.74 -0.66
CA SER A 226 -3.32 2.13 0.47
C SER A 226 -4.50 1.19 0.71
N TYR A 227 -5.01 0.55 -0.35
CA TYR A 227 -6.13 -0.37 -0.30
C TYR A 227 -5.79 -1.74 -0.91
N GLN A 228 -4.52 -1.91 -1.28
CA GLN A 228 -4.03 -3.05 -2.04
C GLN A 228 -4.78 -3.28 -3.36
N ASN A 229 -5.61 -2.36 -3.84
CA ASN A 229 -6.41 -2.51 -5.05
C ASN A 229 -5.51 -2.61 -6.29
N CYS A 230 -5.93 -3.41 -7.27
CA CYS A 230 -5.26 -3.59 -8.55
C CYS A 230 -6.22 -3.35 -9.71
N SER A 231 -5.81 -2.50 -10.64
CA SER A 231 -6.35 -2.43 -12.00
C SER A 231 -5.29 -2.91 -12.98
N TYR A 232 -5.69 -3.28 -14.19
CA TYR A 232 -4.77 -3.86 -15.17
C TYR A 232 -4.90 -3.20 -16.53
N LEU A 233 -3.76 -2.85 -17.15
CA LEU A 233 -3.71 -2.45 -18.54
C LEU A 233 -3.14 -3.58 -19.38
N VAL A 234 -3.93 -4.08 -20.32
CA VAL A 234 -3.57 -5.20 -21.20
C VAL A 234 -3.32 -4.68 -22.61
N LEU A 235 -2.10 -4.85 -23.10
CA LEU A 235 -1.69 -4.44 -24.43
C LEU A 235 -2.05 -5.53 -25.44
N THR A 236 -3.19 -5.36 -26.13
CA THR A 236 -3.65 -6.30 -27.16
C THR A 236 -3.24 -5.86 -28.56
N SER A 237 -3.41 -6.76 -29.54
CA SER A 237 -3.23 -6.44 -30.96
C SER A 237 -4.19 -5.35 -31.48
N LYS A 238 -5.32 -5.12 -30.80
CA LYS A 238 -6.34 -4.11 -31.16
C LYS A 238 -6.13 -2.78 -30.45
N GLY A 239 -5.27 -2.77 -29.43
CA GLY A 239 -4.95 -1.64 -28.57
C GLY A 239 -5.12 -1.96 -27.09
N PRO A 240 -4.70 -1.04 -26.20
CA PRO A 240 -4.83 -1.18 -24.76
C PRO A 240 -6.28 -1.43 -24.28
N VAL A 241 -6.46 -2.39 -23.37
CA VAL A 241 -7.72 -2.68 -22.68
C VAL A 241 -7.49 -2.52 -21.19
N LEU A 242 -8.38 -1.79 -20.53
CA LEU A 242 -8.32 -1.53 -19.09
C LEU A 242 -9.26 -2.49 -18.35
N ILE A 243 -8.76 -3.20 -17.35
CA ILE A 243 -9.55 -4.02 -16.41
C ILE A 243 -9.59 -3.27 -15.08
N ASP A 244 -10.79 -2.89 -14.64
CA ASP A 244 -11.04 -1.96 -13.53
C ASP A 244 -10.33 -0.60 -13.71
N ALA A 245 -10.77 0.42 -12.97
CA ALA A 245 -10.34 1.81 -13.13
C ALA A 245 -9.85 2.47 -11.83
N GLY A 246 -9.41 1.65 -10.87
CA GLY A 246 -8.81 2.06 -9.61
C GLY A 246 -9.74 2.87 -8.70
N MET A 247 -9.13 3.49 -7.68
CA MET A 247 -9.84 4.24 -6.64
C MET A 247 -9.93 5.74 -6.94
N ALA A 248 -9.02 6.27 -7.75
CA ALA A 248 -8.98 7.69 -8.08
C ALA A 248 -10.13 8.06 -9.03
N SER A 249 -11.19 8.68 -8.49
CA SER A 249 -12.36 9.09 -9.28
C SER A 249 -12.08 10.14 -10.37
N ASP A 250 -10.92 10.79 -10.34
CA ASP A 250 -10.42 11.70 -11.39
C ASP A 250 -9.51 10.98 -12.42
N GLY A 251 -9.42 9.65 -12.37
CA GLY A 251 -8.68 8.81 -13.31
C GLY A 251 -7.16 8.78 -13.10
N ARG A 252 -6.64 9.44 -12.06
CA ARG A 252 -5.19 9.67 -11.89
C ARG A 252 -4.35 8.39 -11.84
N ASP A 253 -4.88 7.30 -11.27
CA ASP A 253 -4.18 6.00 -11.23
C ASP A 253 -3.87 5.50 -12.64
N ILE A 254 -4.81 5.69 -13.57
CA ILE A 254 -4.68 5.25 -14.97
C ILE A 254 -3.83 6.24 -15.77
N ASP A 255 -3.94 7.55 -15.50
CA ASP A 255 -3.11 8.57 -16.13
C ASP A 255 -1.61 8.28 -15.95
N LEU A 256 -1.21 7.85 -14.75
CA LEU A 256 0.17 7.48 -14.44
C LEU A 256 0.64 6.27 -15.25
N ALA A 257 -0.23 5.27 -15.43
CA ALA A 257 0.08 4.06 -16.20
C ALA A 257 0.24 4.37 -17.69
N LEU A 258 -0.68 5.15 -18.26
CA LEU A 258 -0.61 5.60 -19.64
C LEU A 258 0.68 6.40 -19.89
N ALA A 259 1.00 7.35 -19.00
CA ALA A 259 2.23 8.14 -19.11
C ALA A 259 3.49 7.26 -19.05
N LYS A 260 3.56 6.28 -18.14
CA LYS A 260 4.70 5.35 -18.03
C LYS A 260 4.92 4.54 -19.32
N LEU A 261 3.84 4.21 -20.01
CA LEU A 261 3.85 3.39 -21.23
C LEU A 261 3.88 4.22 -22.52
N ASN A 262 3.96 5.55 -22.41
CA ASN A 262 3.87 6.49 -23.54
C ASN A 262 2.59 6.29 -24.37
N LEU A 263 1.48 6.01 -23.69
CA LEU A 263 0.15 5.87 -24.27
C LEU A 263 -0.71 7.10 -23.96
N SER A 264 -1.72 7.32 -24.78
CA SER A 264 -2.75 8.33 -24.60
C SER A 264 -4.09 7.70 -24.21
N HIS A 265 -5.01 8.48 -23.63
CA HIS A 265 -6.37 8.00 -23.36
C HIS A 265 -7.07 7.49 -24.61
N SER A 266 -6.85 8.12 -25.77
CA SER A 266 -7.45 7.71 -27.04
C SER A 266 -6.97 6.35 -27.57
N ASP A 267 -5.91 5.79 -26.97
CA ASP A 267 -5.46 4.44 -27.31
C ASP A 267 -6.31 3.36 -26.65
N ILE A 268 -6.96 3.66 -25.51
CA ILE A 268 -7.80 2.70 -24.78
C ILE A 268 -8.98 2.27 -25.66
N ARG A 269 -9.15 0.96 -25.82
CA ARG A 269 -10.19 0.35 -26.66
C ARG A 269 -11.42 -0.11 -25.89
N ALA A 270 -11.25 -0.48 -24.64
CA ALA A 270 -12.33 -0.93 -23.78
C ALA A 270 -11.95 -0.77 -22.32
N ILE A 271 -12.96 -0.56 -21.48
CA ILE A 271 -12.87 -0.57 -20.02
C ILE A 271 -13.76 -1.70 -19.53
N LEU A 272 -13.18 -2.76 -18.96
CA LEU A 272 -13.89 -3.94 -18.49
C LEU A 272 -13.97 -3.88 -16.95
N LEU A 273 -15.16 -3.81 -16.40
CA LEU A 273 -15.36 -3.70 -14.95
C LEU A 273 -15.74 -5.07 -14.38
N THR A 274 -14.97 -5.52 -13.38
CA THR A 274 -15.23 -6.79 -12.69
C THR A 274 -16.49 -6.70 -11.85
N HIS A 275 -16.66 -5.61 -11.11
CA HIS A 275 -17.83 -5.31 -10.29
C HIS A 275 -17.89 -3.82 -9.93
N TRP A 276 -18.94 -3.40 -9.23
CA TRP A 276 -19.27 -1.99 -9.05
C TRP A 276 -18.61 -1.26 -7.88
N HIS A 277 -17.91 -1.95 -6.98
CA HIS A 277 -17.35 -1.27 -5.81
C HIS A 277 -16.39 -0.16 -6.23
N ASN A 278 -16.43 0.94 -5.48
CA ASN A 278 -15.78 2.18 -5.88
C ASN A 278 -14.26 2.05 -5.97
N ASP A 279 -13.66 1.22 -5.14
CA ASP A 279 -12.23 0.97 -5.18
C ASP A 279 -11.77 0.28 -6.48
N HIS A 280 -12.69 -0.30 -7.25
CA HIS A 280 -12.43 -0.84 -8.59
C HIS A 280 -12.92 0.08 -9.70
N ALA A 281 -14.05 0.76 -9.50
CA ALA A 281 -14.75 1.45 -10.58
C ALA A 281 -14.71 2.98 -10.53
N ALA A 282 -14.07 3.59 -9.52
CA ALA A 282 -14.15 5.04 -9.29
C ALA A 282 -13.71 5.85 -10.52
N GLY A 283 -12.59 5.47 -11.15
CA GLY A 283 -12.03 6.19 -12.29
C GLY A 283 -12.77 5.94 -13.62
N ALA A 284 -13.69 4.97 -13.68
CA ALA A 284 -14.23 4.47 -14.95
C ALA A 284 -14.93 5.56 -15.77
N ALA A 285 -15.75 6.40 -15.12
CA ALA A 285 -16.47 7.49 -15.79
C ALA A 285 -15.52 8.56 -16.36
N GLU A 286 -14.48 8.91 -15.62
CA GLU A 286 -13.50 9.92 -16.07
C GLU A 286 -12.65 9.38 -17.22
N ILE A 287 -12.18 8.13 -17.12
CA ILE A 287 -11.41 7.50 -18.19
C ILE A 287 -12.26 7.28 -19.43
N GLN A 288 -13.54 6.91 -19.28
CA GLN A 288 -14.48 6.85 -20.39
C GLN A 288 -14.64 8.22 -21.07
N ALA A 289 -14.83 9.30 -20.31
CA ALA A 289 -15.00 10.64 -20.86
C ALA A 289 -13.76 11.12 -21.64
N ARG A 290 -12.55 10.78 -21.19
CA ARG A 290 -11.29 11.16 -21.84
C ARG A 290 -10.91 10.28 -23.03
N SER A 291 -11.24 8.99 -22.98
CA SER A 291 -10.86 8.01 -24.02
C SER A 291 -11.91 7.84 -25.11
N GLY A 292 -13.20 8.02 -24.76
CA GLY A 292 -14.33 7.60 -25.61
C GLY A 292 -14.52 6.08 -25.68
N ALA A 293 -13.80 5.29 -24.87
CA ALA A 293 -13.86 3.84 -24.91
C ALA A 293 -15.19 3.30 -24.31
N PRO A 294 -15.77 2.23 -24.88
CA PRO A 294 -16.92 1.55 -24.27
C PRO A 294 -16.55 0.94 -22.90
N VAL A 295 -17.49 1.06 -21.96
CA VAL A 295 -17.42 0.43 -20.64
C VAL A 295 -18.30 -0.82 -20.65
N TYR A 296 -17.73 -1.96 -20.26
CA TYR A 296 -18.42 -3.25 -20.17
C TYR A 296 -18.65 -3.62 -18.71
N CYS A 297 -19.88 -4.04 -18.39
CA CYS A 297 -20.24 -4.50 -17.06
C CYS A 297 -21.33 -5.58 -17.10
N HIS A 298 -21.53 -6.28 -16.00
CA HIS A 298 -22.63 -7.24 -15.88
C HIS A 298 -24.00 -6.54 -15.72
N VAL A 299 -25.07 -7.20 -16.17
CA VAL A 299 -26.44 -6.66 -16.11
C VAL A 299 -26.92 -6.37 -14.68
N LEU A 300 -26.53 -7.20 -13.71
CA LEU A 300 -26.97 -7.08 -12.33
C LEU A 300 -26.29 -5.93 -11.58
N ASP A 301 -25.08 -5.53 -12.01
CA ASP A 301 -24.33 -4.43 -11.41
C ASP A 301 -24.50 -3.12 -12.18
N LYS A 302 -25.00 -3.16 -13.42
CA LYS A 302 -25.34 -1.97 -14.25
C LYS A 302 -26.16 -0.89 -13.53
N PRO A 303 -27.15 -1.20 -12.68
CA PRO A 303 -27.87 -0.16 -11.93
C PRO A 303 -26.94 0.68 -11.04
N ASN A 304 -25.86 0.12 -10.49
CA ASN A 304 -24.89 0.86 -9.68
C ASN A 304 -24.04 1.77 -10.57
N PHE A 305 -23.67 1.33 -11.77
CA PHE A 305 -22.90 2.12 -12.73
C PHE A 305 -23.65 3.25 -13.41
N THR A 306 -24.99 3.25 -13.35
CA THR A 306 -25.84 4.25 -14.04
C THR A 306 -26.61 5.14 -13.07
N ARG A 307 -26.54 4.87 -11.76
CA ARG A 307 -27.25 5.66 -10.75
C ARG A 307 -26.48 6.93 -10.42
N VAL A 308 -27.16 8.05 -10.50
CA VAL A 308 -26.70 9.31 -9.88
C VAL A 308 -27.04 9.23 -8.40
N THR A 309 -26.08 8.85 -7.55
CA THR A 309 -26.25 8.92 -6.09
C THR A 309 -26.10 10.36 -5.62
N SER A 310 -27.11 10.86 -4.89
CA SER A 310 -26.94 12.09 -4.14
C SER A 310 -25.89 11.86 -3.06
N HIS A 311 -24.77 12.58 -3.12
CA HIS A 311 -23.75 12.61 -2.05
C HIS A 311 -24.29 13.17 -0.71
N ASN A 312 -25.57 13.57 -0.66
CA ASN A 312 -26.18 14.37 0.39
C ASN A 312 -27.14 13.54 1.27
N GLY A 313 -26.60 12.54 1.98
CA GLY A 313 -27.37 11.76 2.95
C GLY A 313 -26.55 11.35 4.16
N PHE A 314 -27.20 11.06 5.28
CA PHE A 314 -26.56 10.67 6.55
C PHE A 314 -25.58 9.50 6.38
N ARG A 315 -25.87 8.53 5.51
CA ARG A 315 -24.98 7.40 5.18
C ARG A 315 -23.75 7.81 4.38
N GLY A 316 -23.89 8.71 3.41
CA GLY A 316 -22.75 9.26 2.66
C GLY A 316 -21.86 10.14 3.53
N TRP A 317 -22.46 10.93 4.43
CA TRP A 317 -21.73 11.64 5.47
C TRP A 317 -20.96 10.65 6.36
N LEU A 318 -21.61 9.60 6.87
CA LEU A 318 -20.97 8.61 7.75
C LEU A 318 -19.85 7.83 7.03
N ALA A 319 -20.07 7.41 5.78
CA ALA A 319 -19.05 6.77 4.93
C ALA A 319 -17.82 7.66 4.75
N ASN A 320 -18.02 8.95 4.47
CA ASN A 320 -16.94 9.94 4.34
C ASN A 320 -16.20 10.22 5.67
N HIS A 321 -16.72 9.79 6.82
CA HIS A 321 -16.10 9.95 8.14
C HIS A 321 -15.46 8.66 8.66
N ILE A 322 -15.58 7.54 7.93
CA ILE A 322 -14.96 6.28 8.30
C ILE A 322 -13.57 6.21 7.66
N PRO A 323 -12.53 5.87 8.43
CA PRO A 323 -11.19 5.79 7.88
C PRO A 323 -11.05 4.68 6.81
N GLU A 324 -10.48 5.01 5.65
CA GLU A 324 -10.23 4.10 4.52
C GLU A 324 -8.99 3.19 4.72
N TRP A 325 -8.69 2.77 5.95
CA TRP A 325 -7.56 1.90 6.27
C TRP A 325 -7.90 0.84 7.33
N GLY A 326 -7.18 -0.29 7.29
CA GLY A 326 -7.33 -1.40 8.22
C GLY A 326 -8.72 -2.05 8.21
N ILE A 327 -9.19 -2.51 9.37
CA ILE A 327 -10.51 -3.12 9.53
C ILE A 327 -11.68 -2.13 9.29
N PHE A 328 -11.42 -0.82 9.33
CA PHE A 328 -12.44 0.24 9.17
C PHE A 328 -12.96 0.38 7.74
N VAL A 329 -12.16 0.02 6.75
CA VAL A 329 -12.58 -0.17 5.36
C VAL A 329 -13.76 -1.14 5.24
N LEU A 330 -13.71 -2.24 6.00
CA LEU A 330 -14.78 -3.24 6.01
C LEU A 330 -16.10 -2.65 6.55
N PHE A 331 -16.04 -1.57 7.35
CA PHE A 331 -17.22 -0.85 7.84
C PHE A 331 -17.82 0.13 6.81
N ILE A 332 -17.05 0.60 5.82
CA ILE A 332 -17.59 1.38 4.69
C ILE A 332 -18.53 0.49 3.86
N GLY A 333 -18.12 -0.75 3.59
CA GLY A 333 -18.96 -1.77 2.94
C GLY A 333 -20.27 -2.04 3.70
N LEU A 334 -20.23 -2.04 5.04
CA LEU A 334 -21.38 -2.29 5.92
C LEU A 334 -22.38 -1.11 6.02
N LEU A 335 -21.97 0.12 5.71
CA LEU A 335 -22.78 1.33 5.96
C LEU A 335 -23.49 1.91 4.72
N GLY A 336 -23.26 1.28 3.57
CA GLY A 336 -23.79 1.68 2.26
C GLY A 336 -22.64 2.11 1.38
N GLU A 337 -22.18 1.17 0.56
CA GLU A 337 -21.04 1.31 -0.34
C GLU A 337 -21.15 2.57 -1.21
N ALA A 338 -20.05 3.32 -1.29
CA ALA A 338 -19.92 4.42 -2.22
C ALA A 338 -20.13 3.87 -3.63
N VAL A 339 -21.14 4.36 -4.33
CA VAL A 339 -21.38 4.00 -5.73
C VAL A 339 -20.45 4.87 -6.59
N PRO A 340 -19.76 4.31 -7.60
CA PRO A 340 -18.87 5.08 -8.47
C PRO A 340 -19.64 6.17 -9.22
N ARG A 341 -18.91 7.13 -9.80
CA ARG A 341 -19.51 8.10 -10.72
C ARG A 341 -20.18 7.34 -11.86
N ALA A 342 -21.35 7.82 -12.28
CA ALA A 342 -22.09 7.17 -13.34
C ALA A 342 -21.29 7.19 -14.65
N VAL A 343 -21.16 6.02 -15.28
CA VAL A 343 -20.61 5.87 -16.63
C VAL A 343 -21.72 6.09 -17.66
N GLU A 344 -21.35 6.60 -18.81
CA GLU A 344 -22.28 6.81 -19.92
C GLU A 344 -22.52 5.50 -20.67
N SER A 345 -23.78 5.06 -20.72
CA SER A 345 -24.24 3.96 -21.58
C SER A 345 -23.39 2.67 -21.52
N PRO A 346 -23.17 2.05 -20.34
CA PRO A 346 -22.35 0.85 -20.26
C PRO A 346 -22.99 -0.32 -21.04
N GLU A 347 -22.13 -1.03 -21.78
CA GLU A 347 -22.45 -2.25 -22.51
C GLU A 347 -22.58 -3.42 -21.52
N VAL A 348 -23.65 -4.19 -21.69
CA VAL A 348 -23.94 -5.33 -20.82
C VAL A 348 -23.34 -6.58 -21.41
N VAL A 349 -22.66 -7.37 -20.58
CA VAL A 349 -22.11 -8.68 -20.96
C VAL A 349 -22.67 -9.80 -20.07
N CYS A 350 -22.65 -11.01 -20.61
CA CYS A 350 -23.10 -12.25 -20.00
C CYS A 350 -21.98 -13.29 -19.95
N ASP A 351 -22.19 -14.35 -19.17
CA ASP A 351 -21.25 -15.48 -19.10
C ASP A 351 -20.87 -15.97 -20.52
N ARG A 352 -19.56 -16.13 -20.73
CA ARG A 352 -18.92 -16.61 -21.97
C ARG A 352 -18.98 -15.65 -23.17
N ASP A 353 -19.49 -14.43 -23.00
CA ASP A 353 -19.31 -13.41 -24.02
C ASP A 353 -17.82 -13.18 -24.28
N THR A 354 -17.48 -12.85 -25.53
CA THR A 354 -16.11 -12.54 -25.91
C THR A 354 -16.00 -11.06 -26.26
N ILE A 355 -15.14 -10.34 -25.54
CA ILE A 355 -14.88 -8.92 -25.75
C ILE A 355 -13.56 -8.78 -26.51
N LEU A 356 -13.58 -8.05 -27.62
CA LEU A 356 -12.43 -7.83 -28.49
C LEU A 356 -11.71 -9.12 -28.97
N GLU A 357 -12.43 -10.25 -29.04
CA GLU A 357 -11.94 -11.60 -29.37
C GLU A 357 -10.98 -12.26 -28.36
N ASP A 358 -10.34 -11.48 -27.49
CA ASP A 358 -9.31 -12.00 -26.59
C ASP A 358 -9.81 -12.28 -25.16
N PHE A 359 -10.86 -11.60 -24.72
CA PHE A 359 -11.37 -11.69 -23.34
C PHE A 359 -12.67 -12.47 -23.27
N THR A 360 -12.64 -13.62 -22.60
CA THR A 360 -13.86 -14.37 -22.26
C THR A 360 -14.40 -13.89 -20.92
N VAL A 361 -15.67 -13.52 -20.87
CA VAL A 361 -16.37 -13.19 -19.62
C VAL A 361 -16.70 -14.47 -18.86
N ILE A 362 -16.41 -14.48 -17.56
CA ILE A 362 -16.75 -15.57 -16.65
C ILE A 362 -17.62 -14.99 -15.54
N GLU A 363 -18.88 -15.40 -15.47
CA GLU A 363 -19.73 -15.00 -14.33
C GLU A 363 -19.19 -15.61 -13.04
N THR A 364 -18.95 -14.75 -12.05
CA THR A 364 -18.37 -15.10 -10.76
C THR A 364 -19.13 -14.43 -9.61
N PRO A 365 -20.45 -14.63 -9.49
CA PRO A 365 -21.27 -14.00 -8.45
C PRO A 365 -20.82 -14.42 -7.06
N GLY A 366 -21.07 -13.55 -6.08
CA GLY A 366 -20.86 -13.85 -4.67
C GLY A 366 -20.38 -12.65 -3.87
N HIS A 367 -19.33 -11.98 -4.35
CA HIS A 367 -18.85 -10.70 -3.83
C HIS A 367 -19.83 -9.56 -4.15
N THR A 368 -20.29 -9.52 -5.40
CA THR A 368 -21.53 -8.82 -5.79
C THR A 368 -22.40 -9.80 -6.59
N PRO A 369 -23.71 -9.56 -6.72
CA PRO A 369 -24.57 -10.39 -7.56
C PRO A 369 -24.15 -10.39 -9.03
N GLY A 370 -23.59 -9.28 -9.52
CA GLY A 370 -23.11 -9.15 -10.90
C GLY A 370 -21.60 -9.22 -11.07
N HIS A 371 -20.87 -9.80 -10.12
CA HIS A 371 -19.42 -9.90 -10.25
C HIS A 371 -19.05 -10.80 -11.44
N ILE A 372 -18.12 -10.34 -12.27
CA ILE A 372 -17.57 -11.06 -13.41
C ILE A 372 -16.03 -11.04 -13.36
N SER A 373 -15.42 -12.11 -13.85
CA SER A 373 -14.00 -12.23 -14.09
C SER A 373 -13.73 -12.28 -15.60
N PHE A 374 -12.52 -11.94 -16.02
CA PHE A 374 -12.13 -11.96 -17.43
C PHE A 374 -10.98 -12.93 -17.66
N TYR A 375 -11.14 -13.86 -18.60
CA TYR A 375 -10.08 -14.75 -19.03
C TYR A 375 -9.49 -14.26 -20.35
N TYR A 376 -8.23 -13.84 -20.31
CA TYR A 376 -7.45 -13.42 -21.46
C TYR A 376 -6.75 -14.64 -22.07
N ALA A 377 -7.34 -15.17 -23.13
CA ALA A 377 -6.92 -16.43 -23.74
C ALA A 377 -5.47 -16.43 -24.30
N PRO A 378 -4.95 -15.34 -24.91
CA PRO A 378 -3.62 -15.36 -25.53
C PRO A 378 -2.47 -15.73 -24.57
N GLU A 379 -2.57 -15.34 -23.30
CA GLU A 379 -1.56 -15.63 -22.26
C GLU A 379 -2.13 -16.48 -21.11
N LYS A 380 -3.35 -17.02 -21.27
CA LYS A 380 -4.08 -17.79 -20.25
C LYS A 380 -4.14 -17.10 -18.88
N VAL A 381 -4.43 -15.80 -18.89
CA VAL A 381 -4.50 -15.00 -17.66
C VAL A 381 -5.93 -14.86 -17.19
N LEU A 382 -6.16 -15.10 -15.90
CA LEU A 382 -7.43 -14.83 -15.25
C LEU A 382 -7.36 -13.51 -14.47
N PHE A 383 -8.11 -12.50 -14.89
CA PHE A 383 -8.43 -11.31 -14.11
C PHE A 383 -9.62 -11.63 -13.22
N ALA A 384 -9.35 -12.02 -11.98
CA ALA A 384 -10.35 -12.59 -11.09
C ALA A 384 -11.22 -11.54 -10.38
N GLY A 385 -10.82 -10.28 -10.37
CA GLY A 385 -11.44 -9.28 -9.49
C GLY A 385 -11.44 -9.81 -8.05
N ASP A 386 -12.58 -9.64 -7.38
CA ASP A 386 -12.77 -10.05 -5.99
C ASP A 386 -13.42 -11.43 -5.86
N ALA A 387 -13.40 -12.23 -6.93
CA ALA A 387 -13.73 -13.66 -6.84
C ALA A 387 -12.60 -14.46 -6.16
N LEU A 388 -11.34 -14.02 -6.28
CA LEU A 388 -10.16 -14.68 -5.72
C LEU A 388 -9.17 -13.65 -5.17
N ALA A 389 -8.57 -13.93 -4.02
CA ALA A 389 -7.46 -13.16 -3.45
C ALA A 389 -6.14 -13.92 -3.53
N VAL A 390 -5.03 -13.20 -3.49
CA VAL A 390 -3.67 -13.76 -3.37
C VAL A 390 -2.94 -13.12 -2.20
N ILE A 391 -2.49 -13.94 -1.24
CA ILE A 391 -1.71 -13.49 -0.08
C ILE A 391 -0.53 -14.44 0.12
N GLY A 392 0.69 -13.89 0.16
CA GLY A 392 1.92 -14.68 0.32
C GLY A 392 2.02 -15.80 -0.71
N GLU A 393 1.77 -15.46 -1.99
CA GLU A 393 1.77 -16.39 -3.13
C GLU A 393 0.77 -17.55 -3.03
N ARG A 394 -0.25 -17.45 -2.18
CA ARG A 394 -1.29 -18.47 -2.06
C ARG A 394 -2.65 -17.87 -2.38
N VAL A 395 -3.46 -18.63 -3.09
CA VAL A 395 -4.85 -18.28 -3.35
C VAL A 395 -5.65 -18.32 -2.05
N ARG A 396 -6.55 -17.37 -1.88
CA ARG A 396 -7.38 -17.16 -0.69
C ARG A 396 -8.81 -16.82 -1.07
N PHE A 397 -9.70 -17.05 -0.12
CA PHE A 397 -11.04 -16.44 -0.13
C PHE A 397 -10.93 -14.95 0.11
N MET A 398 -11.85 -14.17 -0.42
CA MET A 398 -12.14 -12.84 0.12
C MET A 398 -12.70 -12.94 1.54
N ALA A 399 -12.55 -11.89 2.34
CA ALA A 399 -13.04 -11.89 3.71
C ALA A 399 -14.58 -12.05 3.76
N ARG A 400 -15.08 -12.75 4.79
CA ARG A 400 -16.53 -12.98 4.97
C ARG A 400 -17.39 -11.70 4.94
N PRO A 401 -17.00 -10.57 5.57
CA PRO A 401 -17.82 -9.36 5.62
C PRO A 401 -18.04 -8.69 4.28
N VAL A 402 -17.11 -8.87 3.33
CA VAL A 402 -17.17 -8.29 1.98
C VAL A 402 -17.67 -9.30 0.95
N THR A 403 -18.05 -10.51 1.35
CA THR A 403 -18.63 -11.50 0.44
C THR A 403 -20.04 -11.81 0.92
N PRO A 404 -21.08 -11.15 0.40
CA PRO A 404 -22.46 -11.36 0.87
C PRO A 404 -22.97 -12.79 0.66
N ASP A 405 -22.62 -13.44 -0.46
CA ASP A 405 -23.05 -14.80 -0.80
C ASP A 405 -21.86 -15.75 -0.93
N HIS A 406 -21.57 -16.48 0.16
CA HIS A 406 -20.44 -17.42 0.22
C HIS A 406 -20.66 -18.69 -0.60
N GLU A 407 -21.91 -19.09 -0.85
CA GLU A 407 -22.21 -20.30 -1.62
C GLU A 407 -21.94 -20.02 -3.10
N ALA A 408 -22.53 -18.95 -3.63
CA ALA A 408 -22.25 -18.49 -4.99
C ALA A 408 -20.75 -18.18 -5.19
N ALA A 409 -20.12 -17.48 -4.24
CA ALA A 409 -18.70 -17.17 -4.34
C ALA A 409 -17.84 -18.44 -4.37
N ARG A 410 -18.19 -19.47 -3.61
CA ARG A 410 -17.46 -20.74 -3.61
C ARG A 410 -17.58 -21.46 -4.95
N ASP A 411 -18.76 -21.47 -5.56
CA ASP A 411 -18.97 -22.05 -6.89
C ASP A 411 -18.20 -21.26 -7.97
N SER A 412 -18.19 -19.94 -7.87
CA SER A 412 -17.40 -19.03 -8.71
C SER A 412 -15.90 -19.33 -8.61
N MET A 413 -15.38 -19.52 -7.40
CA MET A 413 -13.99 -19.92 -7.18
C MET A 413 -13.68 -21.29 -7.78
N ILE A 414 -14.53 -22.30 -7.56
CA ILE A 414 -14.32 -23.63 -8.16
C ILE A 414 -14.25 -23.52 -9.68
N ARG A 415 -15.13 -22.73 -10.28
CA ARG A 415 -15.16 -22.49 -11.73
C ARG A 415 -13.85 -21.88 -12.21
N CYS A 416 -13.41 -20.78 -11.60
CA CYS A 416 -12.15 -20.10 -11.95
C CYS A 416 -10.93 -20.99 -11.77
N LEU A 417 -10.83 -21.69 -10.63
CA LEU A 417 -9.69 -22.55 -10.30
C LEU A 417 -9.61 -23.83 -11.15
N SER A 418 -10.69 -24.18 -11.85
CA SER A 418 -10.71 -25.33 -12.76
C SER A 418 -10.31 -24.97 -14.21
N MET A 419 -10.00 -23.70 -14.47
CA MET A 419 -9.55 -23.23 -15.78
C MET A 419 -8.05 -23.49 -15.98
N ASP A 420 -7.61 -23.58 -17.25
CA ASP A 420 -6.18 -23.60 -17.60
C ASP A 420 -5.62 -22.17 -17.49
N ILE A 421 -4.99 -21.87 -16.34
CA ILE A 421 -4.49 -20.53 -16.01
C ILE A 421 -2.98 -20.55 -15.72
N GLU A 422 -2.25 -19.67 -16.39
CA GLU A 422 -0.80 -19.51 -16.18
C GLU A 422 -0.50 -18.33 -15.24
N VAL A 423 -1.36 -17.31 -15.24
CA VAL A 423 -1.28 -16.15 -14.35
C VAL A 423 -2.65 -15.83 -13.76
N LEU A 424 -2.69 -15.56 -12.45
CA LEU A 424 -3.87 -15.10 -11.75
C LEU A 424 -3.68 -13.64 -11.29
N CYS A 425 -4.53 -12.76 -11.79
CA CYS A 425 -4.56 -11.33 -11.50
C CYS A 425 -5.78 -11.00 -10.62
N PRO A 426 -5.63 -10.90 -9.27
CA PRO A 426 -6.74 -10.59 -8.37
C PRO A 426 -7.09 -9.09 -8.37
N GLY A 427 -8.25 -8.74 -7.81
CA GLY A 427 -8.66 -7.35 -7.58
C GLY A 427 -7.85 -6.65 -6.48
N HIS A 428 -7.24 -7.43 -5.57
CA HIS A 428 -6.35 -6.90 -4.53
C HIS A 428 -5.05 -7.71 -4.41
N ARG A 429 -3.99 -7.00 -4.01
CA ARG A 429 -2.63 -7.48 -3.76
C ARG A 429 -1.95 -7.98 -5.05
N HIS A 430 -0.82 -8.65 -4.90
CA HIS A 430 0.03 -8.98 -6.04
C HIS A 430 -0.55 -10.12 -6.90
N PRO A 431 -0.43 -10.04 -8.23
CA PRO A 431 -0.68 -11.15 -9.12
C PRO A 431 0.16 -12.38 -8.79
N LEU A 432 -0.40 -13.56 -9.03
CA LEU A 432 0.31 -14.83 -8.92
C LEU A 432 0.82 -15.25 -10.30
N THR A 433 2.12 -15.06 -10.53
CA THR A 433 2.80 -15.37 -11.80
C THR A 433 3.64 -16.64 -11.73
N GLN A 434 3.86 -17.20 -10.54
CA GLN A 434 4.67 -18.39 -10.33
C GLN A 434 3.86 -19.48 -9.63
N ASN A 435 4.08 -20.73 -10.03
CA ASN A 435 3.40 -21.91 -9.49
C ASN A 435 1.85 -21.78 -9.51
N CYS A 436 1.30 -21.00 -10.45
CA CYS A 436 -0.12 -20.62 -10.46
C CYS A 436 -1.02 -21.85 -10.41
N GLN A 437 -0.84 -22.78 -11.37
CA GLN A 437 -1.63 -24.02 -11.40
C GLN A 437 -1.55 -24.81 -10.09
N GLN A 438 -0.35 -24.96 -9.50
CA GLN A 438 -0.20 -25.66 -8.23
C GLN A 438 -1.00 -24.98 -7.11
N ARG A 439 -0.93 -23.65 -7.01
CA ARG A 439 -1.68 -22.90 -5.98
C ARG A 439 -3.18 -22.96 -6.20
N CYS A 440 -3.62 -23.00 -7.46
CA CYS A 440 -5.02 -23.19 -7.80
C CYS A 440 -5.50 -24.58 -7.40
N ASP A 441 -4.71 -25.62 -7.68
CA ASP A 441 -5.00 -27.00 -7.29
C ASP A 441 -5.07 -27.14 -5.76
N GLU A 442 -4.12 -26.55 -5.02
CA GLU A 442 -4.11 -26.50 -3.55
C GLU A 442 -5.41 -25.89 -3.00
N MET A 443 -5.85 -24.76 -3.56
CA MET A 443 -7.07 -24.08 -3.14
C MET A 443 -8.33 -24.86 -3.54
N LEU A 444 -8.36 -25.44 -4.74
CA LEU A 444 -9.47 -26.26 -5.21
C LEU A 444 -9.64 -27.51 -4.33
N GLN A 445 -8.53 -28.14 -3.93
CA GLN A 445 -8.55 -29.24 -2.96
C GLN A 445 -9.07 -28.78 -1.60
N TYR A 446 -8.63 -27.63 -1.09
CA TYR A 446 -9.11 -27.07 0.17
C TYR A 446 -10.63 -26.84 0.15
N ILE A 447 -11.16 -26.26 -0.93
CA ILE A 447 -12.60 -26.04 -1.10
C ILE A 447 -13.35 -27.38 -1.12
N LYS A 448 -12.88 -28.35 -1.91
CA LYS A 448 -13.48 -29.69 -2.04
C LYS A 448 -13.46 -30.48 -0.74
N SER A 449 -12.46 -30.27 0.11
CA SER A 449 -12.38 -30.91 1.44
C SER A 449 -13.24 -30.22 2.52
N GLY A 450 -14.08 -29.25 2.16
CA GLY A 450 -14.93 -28.52 3.11
C GLY A 450 -14.20 -27.41 3.86
N GLY A 451 -13.15 -26.84 3.27
CA GLY A 451 -12.39 -25.73 3.85
C GLY A 451 -13.30 -24.57 4.25
N ARG A 452 -13.01 -23.92 5.38
CA ARG A 452 -13.90 -22.89 5.95
C ARG A 452 -13.68 -21.53 5.28
N TRP A 453 -14.76 -20.77 5.13
CA TRP A 453 -14.67 -19.37 4.73
C TRP A 453 -14.11 -18.55 5.89
N PRO A 454 -13.02 -17.78 5.71
CA PRO A 454 -12.37 -17.08 6.80
C PRO A 454 -13.15 -15.83 7.22
N ILE A 455 -13.19 -15.54 8.52
CA ILE A 455 -13.89 -14.35 9.06
C ILE A 455 -13.15 -13.07 8.66
N LEU A 456 -11.82 -13.10 8.67
CA LEU A 456 -10.93 -12.05 8.18
C LEU A 456 -10.08 -12.66 7.06
N GLY A 457 -9.97 -11.94 5.94
CA GLY A 457 -9.30 -12.40 4.72
C GLY A 457 -7.79 -12.43 4.82
#